data_AF-A0A3C0FA87-F1
#
_entry.id   AF-A0A3C0FA87-F1
#
_cell.length_a   1.000
_cell.length_b   1.000
_cell.length_c   1.000
_cell.angle_alpha   90.00
_cell.angle_beta   90.00
_cell.angle_gamma   90.00
#
_symmetry.space_group_name_H-M   'P 1'
#
loop_
_entity.id
_entity.type
_entity.pdbx_description
1 polymer ?
#
loop_
_entity_poly.entity_id
_entity_poly.type
_entity_poly.pdbx_seq_one_letter_code
_entity_poly.pdbx_strand_id
1 'polypeptide(L)'
;KFTMWDRLVLTPVELVQTAKTSLMVFGLLFLINLFAARPFGLADFAVYVGAAVMGTVITPLLLPFIPGRAFAWKGWLLGLCWTAGFAWFCRWFTPEFLLLTIGYLLVLPSLSAFLAMNFTGSSTYTSFSGVIKEMKAAVPLIALSSVAGIVLVLMNKLLV
;
A
#
# COMPACT_ATOMS: atom_id res chain seq x y z
N LYS A 1 18.56 -19.56 10.28
CA LYS A 1 17.28 -19.07 10.88
C LYS A 1 17.12 -17.63 10.42
N PHE A 2 15.98 -17.25 9.86
CA PHE A 2 15.74 -15.88 9.39
C PHE A 2 15.09 -15.05 10.50
N THR A 3 15.95 -14.43 11.30
CA THR A 3 15.65 -13.74 12.56
C THR A 3 15.03 -12.37 12.29
N MET A 4 14.35 -11.77 13.28
CA MET A 4 13.80 -10.40 13.12
C MET A 4 14.89 -9.37 12.78
N TRP A 5 16.11 -9.57 13.28
CA TRP A 5 17.28 -8.75 12.96
C TRP A 5 17.71 -8.83 11.50
N ASP A 6 17.68 -10.02 10.88
CA ASP A 6 18.03 -10.18 9.46
C ASP A 6 17.04 -9.42 8.56
N ARG A 7 15.76 -9.38 8.96
CA ARG A 7 14.70 -8.63 8.26
C ARG A 7 14.89 -7.13 8.38
N LEU A 8 15.27 -6.66 9.56
CA LEU A 8 15.54 -5.25 9.85
C LEU A 8 16.78 -4.73 9.11
N VAL A 9 17.78 -5.58 8.88
CA VAL A 9 18.98 -5.23 8.10
C VAL A 9 18.70 -5.21 6.59
N LEU A 10 17.75 -6.02 6.11
CA LEU A 10 17.35 -6.05 4.70
C LEU A 10 16.35 -4.94 4.33
N THR A 11 15.54 -4.47 5.28
CA THR A 11 14.58 -3.39 5.06
C THR A 11 15.15 -2.15 4.35
N PRO A 12 16.31 -1.59 4.74
CA PRO A 12 16.86 -0.39 4.09
C PRO A 12 17.19 -0.60 2.60
N VAL A 13 17.74 -1.76 2.24
CA VAL A 13 18.12 -2.07 0.85
C VAL A 13 16.87 -2.22 -0.01
N GLU A 14 15.88 -2.97 0.48
CA GLU A 14 14.58 -3.15 -0.18
C GLU A 14 13.81 -1.82 -0.30
N LEU A 15 13.91 -0.96 0.72
CA LEU A 15 13.26 0.36 0.74
C LEU A 15 13.89 1.30 -0.29
N VAL A 16 15.21 1.29 -0.47
CA VAL A 16 15.88 2.05 -1.55
C VAL A 16 15.46 1.54 -2.92
N GLN A 17 15.33 0.22 -3.09
CA GLN A 17 14.96 -0.40 -4.37
C GLN A 17 13.48 -0.16 -4.71
N THR A 18 12.61 -0.14 -3.71
CA THR A 18 11.18 0.19 -3.85
C THR A 18 10.88 1.68 -3.81
N ALA A 19 11.79 2.52 -3.32
CA ALA A 19 11.58 3.97 -3.23
C ALA A 19 11.26 4.59 -4.58
N LYS A 20 11.87 4.11 -5.67
CA LYS A 20 11.59 4.61 -7.03
C LYS A 20 10.13 4.35 -7.45
N THR A 21 9.65 3.13 -7.25
CA THR A 21 8.26 2.76 -7.59
C THR A 21 7.27 3.43 -6.64
N SER A 22 7.61 3.50 -5.36
CA SER A 22 6.85 4.23 -4.34
C SER A 22 6.70 5.70 -4.74
N LEU A 23 7.80 6.39 -5.07
CA LEU A 23 7.82 7.78 -5.53
C LEU A 23 7.01 8.01 -6.81
N MET A 24 6.96 7.05 -7.74
CA MET A 24 6.07 7.13 -8.91
C MET A 24 4.60 7.13 -8.49
N VAL A 25 4.21 6.24 -7.57
CA VAL A 25 2.84 6.18 -7.03
C VAL A 25 2.52 7.45 -6.22
N PHE A 26 3.48 7.95 -5.45
CA PHE A 26 3.36 9.24 -4.74
C PHE A 26 3.11 10.38 -5.72
N GLY A 27 3.93 10.51 -6.77
CA GLY A 27 3.79 11.54 -7.79
C GLY A 27 2.43 11.46 -8.49
N LEU A 28 1.96 10.26 -8.81
CA LEU A 28 0.65 10.05 -9.41
C LEU A 28 -0.48 10.51 -8.47
N LEU A 29 -0.45 10.08 -7.20
CA LEU A 29 -1.44 10.50 -6.19
C LEU A 29 -1.39 12.00 -5.91
N PHE A 30 -0.20 12.59 -5.88
CA PHE A 30 0.00 14.02 -5.70
C PHE A 30 -0.60 14.82 -6.85
N LEU A 31 -0.31 14.43 -8.11
CA LEU A 31 -0.88 15.08 -9.30
C LEU A 31 -2.40 14.92 -9.34
N ILE A 32 -2.93 13.72 -9.05
CA ILE A 32 -4.38 13.49 -9.00
C ILE A 32 -5.03 14.39 -7.95
N ASN A 33 -4.49 14.46 -6.74
CA ASN A 33 -5.05 15.33 -5.70
C ASN A 33 -4.97 16.81 -6.09
N LEU A 34 -3.81 17.26 -6.59
CA LEU A 34 -3.58 18.64 -6.99
C LEU A 34 -4.60 19.13 -8.02
N PHE A 35 -5.00 18.29 -8.98
CA PHE A 35 -5.91 18.67 -10.07
C PHE A 35 -7.37 18.24 -9.86
N ALA A 36 -7.63 17.23 -9.02
CA ALA A 36 -8.93 16.57 -8.97
C ALA A 36 -9.65 16.56 -7.62
N ALA A 37 -8.97 16.61 -6.48
CA ALA A 37 -9.67 16.45 -5.19
C ALA A 37 -9.56 17.68 -4.31
N ARG A 38 -8.35 17.98 -3.86
CA ARG A 38 -8.01 19.07 -2.92
C ARG A 38 -6.49 19.25 -2.93
N PRO A 39 -5.96 20.41 -2.51
CA PRO A 39 -4.53 20.55 -2.30
C PRO A 39 -4.02 19.41 -1.41
N PHE A 40 -3.04 18.67 -1.93
CA PHE A 40 -2.45 17.52 -1.24
C PHE A 40 -1.92 17.96 0.11
N GLY A 41 -2.60 17.56 1.18
CA GLY A 41 -2.34 18.04 2.53
C GLY A 41 -1.33 17.19 3.27
N LEU A 42 -0.93 17.67 4.45
CA LEU A 42 -0.07 16.91 5.37
C LEU A 42 -0.72 15.56 5.76
N ALA A 43 -2.05 15.52 5.83
CA ALA A 43 -2.79 14.29 6.14
C ALA A 43 -2.74 13.27 4.98
N ASP A 44 -2.80 13.72 3.72
CA ASP A 44 -2.65 12.87 2.54
C ASP A 44 -1.23 12.29 2.46
N PHE A 45 -0.23 13.12 2.77
CA PHE A 45 1.16 12.68 2.90
C PHE A 45 1.33 11.64 4.02
N ALA A 46 0.78 11.90 5.21
CA ALA A 46 0.90 11.02 6.37
C ALA A 46 0.24 9.66 6.13
N VAL A 47 -0.96 9.63 5.53
CA VAL A 47 -1.64 8.36 5.22
C VAL A 47 -0.85 7.55 4.19
N TYR A 48 -0.29 8.23 3.18
CA TYR A 48 0.53 7.60 2.15
C TYR A 48 1.82 7.01 2.72
N VAL A 49 2.58 7.81 3.49
CA VAL A 49 3.84 7.37 4.11
C VAL A 49 3.57 6.20 5.05
N GLY A 50 2.52 6.28 5.87
CA GLY A 50 2.16 5.19 6.76
C GLY A 50 1.77 3.91 6.01
N ALA A 51 1.06 4.00 4.87
CA ALA A 51 0.78 2.84 4.03
C ALA A 51 2.06 2.24 3.42
N ALA A 52 2.98 3.09 2.97
CA ALA A 52 4.28 2.64 2.48
C ALA A 52 5.07 1.90 3.58
N VAL A 53 5.15 2.48 4.78
CA VAL A 53 5.80 1.88 5.97
C VAL A 53 5.14 0.56 6.38
N MET A 54 3.81 0.47 6.28
CA MET A 54 3.09 -0.78 6.54
C MET A 54 3.55 -1.90 5.61
N GLY A 55 3.68 -1.61 4.31
CA GLY A 55 4.13 -2.58 3.32
C GLY A 55 5.61 -2.93 3.42
N THR A 56 6.48 -1.93 3.64
CA THR A 56 7.94 -2.12 3.59
C THR A 56 8.56 -2.54 4.91
N VAL A 57 8.04 -2.11 6.07
CA VAL A 57 8.68 -2.35 7.37
C VAL A 57 7.82 -3.22 8.26
N ILE A 58 6.55 -2.87 8.44
CA ILE A 58 5.69 -3.56 9.41
C ILE A 58 5.31 -4.96 8.93
N THR A 59 4.97 -5.12 7.64
CA THR A 59 4.64 -6.42 7.07
C THR A 59 5.78 -7.44 7.24
N PRO A 60 7.04 -7.18 6.82
CA PRO A 60 8.14 -8.13 7.01
C PRO A 60 8.41 -8.46 8.49
N LEU A 61 8.26 -7.47 9.37
CA LEU A 61 8.42 -7.65 10.82
C LEU A 61 7.35 -8.60 11.38
N LEU A 62 6.09 -8.41 10.97
CA LEU A 62 4.93 -9.15 11.45
C LEU A 62 4.58 -10.40 10.62
N LEU A 63 5.43 -10.81 9.65
CA LEU A 63 5.20 -12.01 8.82
C LEU A 63 4.79 -13.28 9.59
N PRO A 64 5.36 -13.63 10.77
CA PRO A 64 5.01 -14.89 11.42
C PRO A 64 3.64 -14.81 12.14
N PHE A 65 3.14 -13.60 12.40
CA PHE A 65 1.90 -13.39 13.14
C PHE A 65 0.69 -13.16 12.22
N ILE A 66 0.91 -12.66 10.99
CA ILE A 66 -0.20 -12.38 10.07
C ILE A 66 -0.63 -13.68 9.36
N PRO A 67 -1.92 -14.03 9.40
CA PRO A 67 -2.43 -15.22 8.73
C PRO A 67 -2.30 -15.13 7.20
N GLY A 68 -2.08 -16.29 6.57
CA GLY A 68 -1.99 -16.41 5.12
C GLY A 68 -0.57 -16.69 4.62
N ARG A 69 -0.49 -17.25 3.40
CA ARG A 69 0.79 -17.64 2.77
C ARG A 69 1.37 -16.54 1.88
N ALA A 70 0.52 -15.77 1.20
CA ALA A 70 0.94 -14.72 0.27
C ALA A 70 1.40 -13.45 1.00
N PHE A 71 2.55 -12.91 0.63
CA PHE A 71 3.07 -11.63 1.11
C PHE A 71 2.17 -10.46 0.70
N ALA A 72 1.64 -10.48 -0.53
CA ALA A 72 0.72 -9.46 -1.03
C ALA A 72 -0.54 -9.35 -0.14
N TRP A 73 -1.08 -10.48 0.31
CA TRP A 73 -2.24 -10.50 1.22
C TRP A 73 -1.94 -9.85 2.57
N LYS A 74 -0.77 -10.15 3.13
CA LYS A 74 -0.33 -9.59 4.42
C LYS A 74 -0.11 -8.08 4.32
N GLY A 75 0.56 -7.63 3.26
CA GLY A 75 0.79 -6.22 2.98
C GLY A 75 -0.50 -5.45 2.73
N TRP A 76 -1.42 -6.04 1.95
CA TRP A 76 -2.74 -5.46 1.72
C TRP A 76 -3.52 -5.29 3.02
N LEU A 77 -3.56 -6.32 3.87
CA LEU A 77 -4.32 -6.31 5.11
C LEU A 77 -3.80 -5.24 6.09
N LEU A 78 -2.48 -5.14 6.26
CA LEU A 78 -1.89 -4.10 7.11
C LEU A 78 -2.07 -2.69 6.54
N GLY A 79 -1.92 -2.54 5.22
CA GLY A 79 -2.19 -1.28 4.53
C GLY A 79 -3.65 -0.84 4.68
N LEU A 80 -4.60 -1.79 4.61
CA LEU A 80 -6.03 -1.56 4.83
C LEU A 80 -6.31 -1.12 6.27
N CYS A 81 -5.78 -1.84 7.27
CA CYS A 81 -5.95 -1.49 8.68
C CYS A 81 -5.42 -0.08 8.97
N TRP A 82 -4.24 0.27 8.45
CA TRP A 82 -3.69 1.61 8.58
C TRP A 82 -4.55 2.66 7.91
N THR A 83 -4.88 2.47 6.64
CA THR A 83 -5.63 3.45 5.85
C THR A 83 -7.02 3.70 6.45
N ALA A 84 -7.72 2.64 6.85
CA ALA A 84 -9.02 2.74 7.50
C ALA A 84 -8.93 3.42 8.87
N GLY A 85 -7.95 3.04 9.70
CA GLY A 85 -7.74 3.65 11.01
C GLY A 85 -7.39 5.13 10.91
N PHE A 86 -6.54 5.51 9.94
CA PHE A 86 -6.18 6.90 9.70
C PHE A 86 -7.36 7.72 9.16
N ALA A 87 -8.10 7.17 8.18
CA ALA A 87 -9.31 7.82 7.66
C ALA A 87 -10.37 8.03 8.75
N TRP A 88 -10.50 7.07 9.68
CA TRP A 88 -11.37 7.20 10.85
C TRP A 88 -10.90 8.32 11.78
N PHE A 89 -9.61 8.35 12.11
CA PHE A 89 -9.00 9.37 12.97
C PHE A 89 -9.16 10.78 12.39
N CYS A 90 -8.97 10.94 11.07
CA CYS A 90 -9.15 12.21 10.37
C CYS A 90 -10.61 12.53 10.01
N ARG A 91 -11.57 11.69 10.40
CA ARG A 91 -13.01 11.88 10.17
C ARG A 91 -13.36 12.03 8.68
N TRP A 92 -12.71 11.27 7.81
CA TRP A 92 -12.95 11.31 6.36
C TRP A 92 -14.20 10.51 5.92
N PHE A 93 -14.82 9.76 6.83
CA PHE A 93 -16.11 9.09 6.59
C PHE A 93 -17.29 10.07 6.67
N THR A 94 -17.23 11.15 5.89
CA THR A 94 -18.32 12.10 5.68
C THR A 94 -18.74 12.08 4.21
N PRO A 95 -19.99 12.44 3.87
CA PRO A 95 -20.47 12.41 2.48
C PRO A 95 -19.57 13.15 1.49
N GLU A 96 -18.99 14.28 1.91
CA GLU A 96 -18.10 15.11 1.10
C GLU A 96 -16.77 14.44 0.74
N PHE A 97 -16.26 13.56 1.61
CA PHE A 97 -14.96 12.88 1.44
C PHE A 97 -15.11 11.37 1.20
N LEU A 98 -16.34 10.87 1.04
CA LEU A 98 -16.60 9.43 1.00
C LEU A 98 -15.97 8.77 -0.22
N LEU A 99 -16.11 9.35 -1.43
CA LEU A 99 -15.47 8.82 -2.63
C LEU A 99 -13.94 8.87 -2.53
N LEU A 100 -13.37 9.97 -2.01
CA LEU A 100 -11.94 10.09 -1.78
C LEU A 100 -11.43 9.02 -0.80
N THR A 101 -12.16 8.79 0.29
CA THR A 101 -11.81 7.79 1.31
C THR A 101 -11.83 6.38 0.75
N ILE A 102 -12.87 6.03 -0.01
CA ILE A 102 -12.95 4.73 -0.68
C ILE A 102 -11.81 4.59 -1.69
N GLY A 103 -11.53 5.65 -2.46
CA GLY A 103 -10.41 5.68 -3.39
C GLY A 103 -9.07 5.40 -2.70
N TYR A 104 -8.81 6.02 -1.56
CA TYR A 104 -7.61 5.75 -0.76
C TYR A 104 -7.59 4.34 -0.17
N LEU A 105 -8.73 3.81 0.28
CA LEU A 105 -8.85 2.42 0.76
C LEU A 105 -8.62 1.38 -0.34
N LEU A 106 -8.72 1.76 -1.61
CA LEU A 106 -8.35 0.92 -2.73
C LEU A 106 -6.87 1.08 -3.11
N VAL A 107 -6.37 2.31 -3.24
CA VAL A 107 -4.99 2.58 -3.70
C VAL A 107 -3.94 2.23 -2.64
N LEU A 108 -4.09 2.71 -1.41
CA LEU A 108 -3.03 2.63 -0.40
C LEU A 108 -2.76 1.20 0.09
N PRO A 109 -3.79 0.36 0.32
CA PRO A 109 -3.56 -1.06 0.63
C PRO A 109 -2.93 -1.82 -0.54
N SER A 110 -3.27 -1.46 -1.78
CA SER A 110 -2.65 -2.03 -2.98
C SER A 110 -1.16 -1.66 -3.08
N LEU A 111 -0.80 -0.43 -2.73
CA LEU A 111 0.59 0.00 -2.60
C LEU A 111 1.32 -0.81 -1.52
N SER A 112 0.75 -0.96 -0.32
CA SER A 112 1.34 -1.76 0.75
C SER A 112 1.54 -3.23 0.35
N ALA A 113 0.56 -3.82 -0.36
CA ALA A 113 0.64 -5.17 -0.90
C ALA A 113 1.79 -5.32 -1.90
N PHE A 114 1.92 -4.38 -2.83
CA PHE A 114 2.99 -4.37 -3.82
C PHE A 114 4.37 -4.23 -3.16
N LEU A 115 4.50 -3.32 -2.19
CA LEU A 115 5.73 -3.11 -1.45
C LEU A 115 6.13 -4.35 -0.65
N ALA A 116 5.18 -5.01 0.01
CA ALA A 116 5.41 -6.24 0.77
C ALA A 116 5.90 -7.40 -0.12
N MET A 117 5.47 -7.46 -1.39
CA MET A 117 5.94 -8.51 -2.31
C MET A 117 7.44 -8.44 -2.61
N ASN A 118 8.10 -7.30 -2.44
CA ASN A 118 9.55 -7.20 -2.71
C ASN A 118 10.36 -8.04 -1.71
N PHE A 119 9.85 -8.26 -0.49
CA PHE A 119 10.46 -9.16 0.48
C PHE A 119 10.39 -10.65 0.11
N THR A 120 9.63 -11.03 -0.92
CA THR A 120 9.59 -12.43 -1.38
C THR A 120 10.93 -12.90 -1.94
N GLY A 121 11.76 -11.99 -2.46
CA GLY A 121 13.09 -12.30 -3.02
C GLY A 121 14.19 -12.51 -1.97
N SER A 122 14.00 -12.00 -0.75
CA SER A 122 14.97 -12.05 0.34
C SER A 122 14.53 -12.93 1.52
N SER A 123 13.28 -13.43 1.52
CA SER A 123 12.76 -14.30 2.57
C SER A 123 12.96 -15.79 2.30
N THR A 124 13.14 -16.58 3.36
CA THR A 124 13.17 -18.06 3.26
C THR A 124 11.77 -18.69 3.24
N TYR A 125 10.70 -17.90 3.14
CA TYR A 125 9.31 -18.38 3.23
C TYR A 125 8.76 -18.86 1.89
N THR A 126 9.37 -18.47 0.78
CA THR A 126 8.84 -18.72 -0.57
C THR A 126 9.91 -19.30 -1.49
N SER A 127 9.54 -20.30 -2.30
CA SER A 127 10.34 -20.76 -3.43
C SER A 127 10.13 -19.85 -4.64
N PHE A 128 11.08 -19.84 -5.59
CA PHE A 128 10.97 -19.06 -6.83
C PHE A 128 9.65 -19.33 -7.59
N SER A 129 9.24 -20.60 -7.70
CA SER A 129 7.97 -20.98 -8.31
C SER A 129 6.75 -20.49 -7.50
N GLY A 130 6.86 -20.43 -6.18
CA GLY A 130 5.85 -19.85 -5.30
C GLY A 130 5.67 -18.36 -5.53
N VAL A 131 6.78 -17.61 -5.67
CA VAL A 131 6.76 -16.17 -5.95
C VAL A 131 6.11 -15.87 -7.29
N ILE A 132 6.47 -16.58 -8.36
CA ILE A 132 5.83 -16.39 -9.68
C ILE A 132 4.33 -16.63 -9.62
N LYS A 133 3.89 -17.67 -8.89
CA LYS A 133 2.47 -17.97 -8.71
C LYS A 133 1.74 -16.86 -7.95
N GLU A 134 2.37 -16.33 -6.90
CA GLU A 134 1.83 -15.22 -6.13
C GLU A 134 1.73 -13.95 -6.98
N MET A 135 2.80 -13.55 -7.67
CA MET A 135 2.81 -12.36 -8.52
C MET A 135 1.77 -12.43 -9.64
N LYS A 136 1.63 -13.59 -10.31
CA LYS A 136 0.61 -13.78 -11.37
C LYS A 136 -0.81 -13.55 -10.87
N ALA A 137 -1.10 -13.86 -9.61
CA ALA A 137 -2.42 -13.66 -9.02
C ALA A 137 -2.58 -12.27 -8.40
N ALA A 138 -1.57 -11.78 -7.69
CA ALA A 138 -1.64 -10.56 -6.89
C ALA A 138 -1.49 -9.28 -7.72
N VAL A 139 -0.54 -9.24 -8.66
CA VAL A 139 -0.28 -8.05 -9.50
C VAL A 139 -1.53 -7.56 -10.25
N PRO A 140 -2.31 -8.41 -10.96
CA PRO A 140 -3.51 -7.92 -11.65
C PRO A 140 -4.58 -7.40 -10.69
N LEU A 141 -4.72 -8.01 -9.50
CA LEU A 141 -5.66 -7.54 -8.48
C LEU A 141 -5.23 -6.19 -7.87
N ILE A 142 -3.93 -6.03 -7.58
CA ILE A 142 -3.33 -4.77 -7.12
C ILE A 142 -3.54 -3.67 -8.17
N ALA A 143 -3.30 -3.97 -9.45
CA ALA A 143 -3.51 -3.03 -10.53
C ALA A 143 -4.98 -2.63 -10.67
N LEU A 144 -5.90 -3.60 -10.67
CA LEU A 144 -7.34 -3.35 -10.75
C LEU A 144 -7.83 -2.48 -9.60
N SER A 145 -7.44 -2.83 -8.37
CA SER A 145 -7.78 -2.08 -7.16
C SER A 145 -7.23 -0.65 -7.21
N SER A 146 -5.97 -0.48 -7.62
CA SER A 146 -5.35 0.85 -7.74
C SER A 146 -6.04 1.71 -8.81
N VAL A 147 -6.35 1.14 -9.97
CA VAL A 147 -7.07 1.84 -11.04
C VAL A 147 -8.48 2.24 -10.59
N ALA A 148 -9.23 1.33 -9.96
CA ALA A 148 -10.55 1.63 -9.43
C ALA A 148 -10.49 2.75 -8.38
N GLY A 149 -9.51 2.71 -7.48
CA GLY A 149 -9.32 3.75 -6.48
C GLY A 149 -8.98 5.11 -7.07
N ILE A 150 -8.11 5.16 -8.09
CA ILE A 150 -7.78 6.39 -8.83
C ILE A 150 -9.03 6.98 -9.49
N VAL A 151 -9.84 6.15 -10.15
CA VAL A 151 -11.10 6.59 -10.79
C VAL A 151 -12.04 7.21 -9.76
N LEU A 152 -12.17 6.61 -8.58
CA LEU A 152 -13.02 7.15 -7.51
C LEU A 152 -12.51 8.50 -6.97
N VAL A 153 -11.20 8.66 -6.78
CA VAL A 153 -10.62 9.95 -6.37
C VAL A 153 -10.89 11.02 -7.43
N LEU A 154 -10.79 10.69 -8.72
CA LEU A 154 -11.10 11.61 -9.81
C LEU A 154 -12.59 11.98 -9.86
N MET A 155 -13.48 11.01 -9.61
CA MET A 155 -14.93 11.24 -9.60
C MET A 155 -15.40 12.12 -8.44
N ASN A 156 -14.64 12.19 -7.34
CA ASN A 156 -14.96 13.07 -6.21
C ASN A 156 -15.10 14.54 -6.64
N LYS A 157 -14.38 14.97 -7.69
CA LYS A 157 -14.48 16.32 -8.27
C LYS A 157 -15.80 16.60 -8.99
N LEU A 158 -16.40 15.57 -9.59
CA LEU A 158 -17.56 15.72 -10.45
C LEU A 158 -18.87 15.83 -9.65
N LEU A 159 -18.82 15.41 -8.38
CA LEU A 159 -19.98 15.31 -7.50
C LEU A 159 -20.01 16.39 -6.40
N VAL A 160 -18.91 17.14 -6.23
CA VAL A 160 -18.75 18.26 -5.28
C VAL A 160 -18.55 19.54 -6.06
#